data_AF-A0A483CV89-F1
#
_entry.id   AF-A0A483CV89-F1
#
_cell.length_a   1.000
_cell.length_b   1.000
_cell.length_c   1.000
_cell.angle_alpha   90.00
_cell.angle_beta   90.00
_cell.angle_gamma   90.00
#
_symmetry.space_group_name_H-M   'P 1'
#
loop_
_entity.id
_entity.type
_entity.pdbx_description
1 polymer ?
#
loop_
_entity_poly.entity_id
_entity_poly.type
_entity_poly.pdbx_seq_one_letter_code
_entity_poly.pdbx_strand_id
1 'polypeptide(L)'
;MIDMLDYETSPLNPLLKVIVPLIFLAVTGIYFAARRHYDGAIRSFIDMLMLFALFATISGVLRFLGHGTDFGFTKDYSLKWIQSLAYVFEAGFFILAGYKLLHLFGGDDE
;
A
#
# COMPACT_ATOMS: atom_id res chain seq x y z
N MET A 1 -21.88 22.19 2.91
CA MET A 1 -21.66 20.76 2.56
C MET A 1 -20.45 20.55 1.64
N ILE A 2 -19.61 21.56 1.36
CA ILE A 2 -18.42 21.40 0.51
C ILE A 2 -17.30 22.24 1.16
N ASP A 3 -16.83 21.79 2.31
CA ASP A 3 -15.60 22.28 2.98
C ASP A 3 -14.88 21.07 3.60
N MET A 4 -15.62 20.10 4.12
CA MET A 4 -15.05 18.84 4.63
C MET A 4 -14.43 17.95 3.54
N LEU A 5 -14.75 18.14 2.26
CA LEU A 5 -14.17 17.37 1.15
C LEU A 5 -13.11 18.16 0.37
N ASP A 6 -12.91 19.43 0.69
CA ASP A 6 -11.86 20.22 0.07
C ASP A 6 -10.51 19.78 0.64
N TYR A 7 -9.65 19.25 -0.23
CA TYR A 7 -8.43 18.55 0.17
C TYR A 7 -7.42 19.46 0.88
N GLU A 8 -7.47 20.76 0.61
CA GLU A 8 -6.54 21.75 1.17
C GLU A 8 -6.99 22.29 2.54
N THR A 9 -8.29 22.37 2.80
CA THR A 9 -8.85 22.99 4.02
C THR A 9 -9.47 21.97 4.98
N SER A 10 -9.70 20.73 4.53
CA SER A 10 -10.37 19.71 5.33
C SER A 10 -9.50 19.15 6.45
N PRO A 11 -10.03 19.06 7.69
CA PRO A 11 -9.36 18.37 8.79
C PRO A 11 -9.23 16.85 8.55
N LEU A 12 -9.89 16.28 7.54
CA LEU A 12 -9.72 14.88 7.17
C LEU A 12 -8.33 14.59 6.58
N ASN A 13 -7.70 15.55 5.91
CA ASN A 13 -6.39 15.36 5.30
C ASN A 13 -5.30 15.04 6.34
N PRO A 14 -5.08 15.84 7.40
CA PRO A 14 -4.13 15.49 8.46
C PRO A 14 -4.53 14.24 9.24
N LEU A 15 -5.83 13.99 9.43
CA LEU A 15 -6.32 12.79 10.12
C LEU A 15 -5.97 11.51 9.33
N LEU A 16 -6.15 11.51 8.01
CA LEU A 16 -5.82 10.36 7.15
C LEU A 16 -4.31 10.04 7.17
N LYS A 17 -3.44 11.04 7.33
CA LYS A 17 -1.99 10.83 7.49
C LYS A 17 -1.64 10.01 8.73
N VAL A 18 -2.49 10.02 9.76
CA VAL A 18 -2.31 9.23 10.98
C VAL A 18 -3.05 7.89 10.89
N ILE A 19 -4.29 7.91 10.38
CA ILE A 19 -5.12 6.70 10.28
C ILE A 19 -4.49 5.66 9.34
N VAL A 20 -4.00 6.07 8.16
CA VAL A 20 -3.42 5.15 7.17
C VAL A 20 -2.25 4.31 7.75
N PRO A 21 -1.21 4.89 8.37
CA PRO A 21 -0.13 4.10 8.96
C PRO A 21 -0.61 3.24 10.14
N LEU A 22 -1.57 3.69 10.94
CA LEU A 22 -2.15 2.88 12.02
C LEU A 22 -2.88 1.64 11.50
N ILE A 23 -3.69 1.81 10.45
CA ILE A 23 -4.35 0.70 9.78
C ILE A 23 -3.30 -0.26 9.20
N PHE A 24 -2.26 0.26 8.55
CA PHE A 24 -1.19 -0.58 8.01
C PHE A 24 -0.46 -1.38 9.10
N LEU A 25 -0.17 -0.78 10.26
CA LEU A 25 0.40 -1.49 11.41
C LEU A 25 -0.53 -2.59 11.93
N ALA A 26 -1.83 -2.33 12.02
CA ALA A 26 -2.82 -3.32 12.42
C ALA A 26 -2.88 -4.49 11.43
N VAL A 27 -2.93 -4.20 10.12
CA VAL A 27 -2.89 -5.21 9.05
C VAL A 27 -1.60 -6.02 9.10
N THR A 28 -0.45 -5.39 9.35
CA THR A 28 0.84 -6.07 9.50
C THR A 28 0.82 -7.02 10.70
N GLY A 29 0.24 -6.61 11.83
CA GLY A 29 0.05 -7.46 13.00
C GLY A 29 -0.80 -8.69 12.70
N ILE A 30 -1.94 -8.49 12.02
CA ILE A 30 -2.82 -9.57 11.57
C ILE A 30 -2.09 -10.50 10.60
N TYR A 31 -1.31 -9.95 9.66
CA TYR A 31 -0.49 -10.72 8.74
C TYR A 31 0.49 -11.64 9.46
N PHE A 32 1.24 -11.13 10.45
CA PHE A 32 2.18 -11.96 11.21
C PHE A 32 1.50 -13.04 12.05
N ALA A 33 0.29 -12.78 12.55
CA ALA A 33 -0.52 -13.79 13.22
C ALA A 33 -0.99 -14.86 12.24
N ALA A 34 -1.60 -14.45 11.11
CA ALA A 34 -2.13 -15.33 10.08
C ALA A 34 -1.03 -16.18 9.41
N ARG A 35 0.15 -15.61 9.15
CA ARG A 35 1.29 -16.29 8.53
C ARG A 35 1.73 -17.56 9.28
N ARG A 36 1.46 -17.64 10.59
CA ARG A 36 1.78 -18.83 11.40
C ARG A 36 0.83 -20.01 11.13
N HIS A 37 -0.32 -19.76 10.52
CA HIS A 37 -1.36 -20.75 10.26
C HIS A 37 -1.41 -21.25 8.82
N TYR A 38 -0.71 -20.59 7.90
CA TYR A 38 -0.70 -20.92 6.48
C TYR A 38 0.73 -21.23 6.02
N ASP A 39 0.88 -22.29 5.22
CA ASP A 39 2.15 -22.64 4.56
C ASP A 39 1.95 -22.85 3.06
N GLY A 40 3.07 -23.02 2.34
CA GLY A 40 3.08 -23.32 0.91
C GLY A 40 2.52 -22.18 0.05
N ALA A 41 1.69 -22.54 -0.94
CA ALA A 41 1.17 -21.60 -1.94
C ALA A 41 0.31 -20.48 -1.33
N ILE A 42 -0.51 -20.80 -0.33
CA ILE A 42 -1.39 -19.84 0.37
C ILE A 42 -0.55 -18.78 1.08
N ARG A 43 0.51 -19.20 1.79
CA ARG A 43 1.45 -18.27 2.43
C ARG A 43 2.13 -17.37 1.41
N SER A 44 2.55 -17.93 0.28
CA SER A 44 3.17 -17.17 -0.80
C SER A 44 2.22 -16.12 -1.41
N PHE A 45 0.94 -16.45 -1.54
CA PHE A 45 -0.10 -15.49 -1.98
C PHE A 45 -0.30 -14.36 -0.97
N ILE A 46 -0.46 -14.69 0.33
CA ILE A 46 -0.63 -13.70 1.40
C ILE A 46 0.61 -12.79 1.52
N ASP A 47 1.82 -13.34 1.37
CA ASP A 47 3.07 -12.58 1.36
C ASP A 47 3.09 -11.54 0.21
N MET A 48 2.56 -11.88 -0.98
CA MET A 48 2.45 -10.93 -2.10
C MET A 48 1.40 -9.84 -1.84
N LEU A 49 0.26 -10.17 -1.22
CA LEU A 49 -0.74 -9.18 -0.81
C LEU A 49 -0.18 -8.22 0.24
N MET A 50 0.67 -8.71 1.15
CA MET A 50 1.33 -7.87 2.14
C MET A 50 2.32 -6.89 1.49
N LEU A 51 3.07 -7.34 0.48
CA LEU A 51 3.94 -6.46 -0.31
C LEU A 51 3.14 -5.42 -1.09
N PHE A 52 2.02 -5.81 -1.71
CA PHE A 52 1.08 -4.86 -2.31
C PHE A 52 0.63 -3.79 -1.30
N ALA A 53 0.16 -4.20 -0.11
CA ALA A 53 -0.28 -3.28 0.93
C ALA A 53 0.84 -2.35 1.44
N LEU A 54 2.08 -2.84 1.51
CA LEU A 54 3.25 -2.05 1.85
C LEU A 54 3.48 -0.94 0.82
N PHE A 55 3.53 -1.28 -0.47
CA PHE A 55 3.79 -0.30 -1.53
C PHE A 55 2.63 0.68 -1.70
N ALA A 56 1.38 0.26 -1.50
CA ALA A 56 0.22 1.15 -1.44
C ALA A 56 0.31 2.16 -0.27
N THR A 57 0.79 1.72 0.89
CA THR A 57 0.99 2.60 2.04
C THR A 57 2.14 3.59 1.79
N ILE A 58 3.25 3.12 1.24
CA ILE A 58 4.39 3.96 0.86
C ILE A 58 3.97 5.00 -0.19
N SER A 59 3.26 4.59 -1.25
CA SER A 59 2.78 5.50 -2.30
C SER A 59 1.82 6.55 -1.72
N GLY A 60 0.92 6.14 -0.81
CA GLY A 60 0.05 7.05 -0.06
C GLY A 60 0.84 8.07 0.77
N VAL A 61 1.83 7.64 1.56
CA VAL A 61 2.69 8.54 2.35
C VAL A 61 3.46 9.51 1.45
N LEU A 62 4.07 9.01 0.37
CA LEU A 62 4.80 9.84 -0.59
C LEU A 62 3.91 10.86 -1.29
N ARG A 63 2.65 10.51 -1.57
CA ARG A 63 1.65 11.45 -2.10
C ARG A 63 1.39 12.59 -1.14
N PHE A 64 1.27 12.30 0.16
CA PHE A 64 1.08 13.32 1.18
C PHE A 64 2.30 14.22 1.34
N LEU A 65 3.50 13.63 1.35
CA LEU A 65 4.75 14.38 1.50
C LEU A 65 5.13 15.16 0.24
N GLY A 66 4.77 14.67 -0.95
CA GLY A 66 5.04 15.32 -2.24
C GLY A 66 4.07 16.45 -2.60
N HIS A 67 3.04 16.69 -1.77
CA HIS A 67 2.07 17.77 -1.96
C HIS A 67 2.44 19.08 -1.26
N GLY A 68 3.45 19.07 -0.37
CA GLY A 68 3.87 20.25 0.37
C GLY A 68 5.33 20.59 0.12
N THR A 69 5.65 21.88 0.07
CA THR A 69 7.01 22.39 0.33
C THR A 69 7.47 22.15 1.78
N ASP A 70 6.59 21.57 2.62
CA ASP A 70 6.74 21.33 4.05
C ASP A 70 7.96 20.49 4.45
N PHE A 71 8.58 19.79 3.50
CA PHE A 71 9.79 18.99 3.72
C PHE A 71 11.02 19.48 2.93
N GLY A 72 11.02 20.73 2.48
CA GLY A 72 12.18 21.33 1.81
C GLY A 72 12.49 20.77 0.41
N PHE A 73 11.59 19.96 -0.15
CA PHE A 73 11.71 19.45 -1.51
C PHE A 73 11.36 20.56 -2.52
N THR A 74 12.28 20.88 -3.42
CA THR A 74 12.03 21.75 -4.57
C THR A 74 11.15 21.03 -5.60
N LYS A 75 10.44 21.78 -6.46
CA LYS A 75 9.60 21.24 -7.54
C LYS A 75 10.33 20.21 -8.42
N ASP A 76 11.65 20.34 -8.53
CA ASP A 76 12.54 19.52 -9.36
C ASP A 76 13.00 18.20 -8.68
N TYR A 77 13.03 18.15 -7.33
CA TYR A 77 13.35 16.95 -6.54
C TYR A 77 12.10 16.37 -5.87
N SER A 78 10.97 16.42 -6.56
CA SER A 78 9.70 16.01 -5.95
C SER A 78 9.68 14.49 -5.68
N LEU A 79 9.19 14.12 -4.51
CA LEU A 79 8.89 12.75 -4.08
C LEU A 79 7.95 11.99 -5.04
N LYS A 80 7.40 12.67 -6.05
CA LYS A 80 6.53 12.10 -7.09
C LYS A 80 7.23 11.01 -7.90
N TRP A 81 8.53 11.10 -8.14
CA TRP A 81 9.26 10.02 -8.83
C TRP A 81 9.29 8.73 -8.01
N ILE A 82 9.54 8.84 -6.70
CA ILE A 82 9.52 7.71 -5.78
C ILE A 82 8.08 7.19 -5.62
N GLN A 83 7.09 8.09 -5.59
CA GLN A 83 5.67 7.74 -5.55
C GLN A 83 5.27 6.92 -6.79
N SER A 84 5.69 7.35 -7.99
CA SER A 84 5.44 6.63 -9.24
C SER A 84 6.09 5.24 -9.24
N LEU A 85 7.33 5.12 -8.74
CA LEU A 85 7.97 3.82 -8.57
C LEU A 85 7.18 2.94 -7.58
N ALA A 86 6.73 3.49 -6.46
CA ALA A 86 5.90 2.76 -5.50
C ALA A 86 4.58 2.27 -6.14
N TYR A 87 3.93 3.07 -7.00
CA TYR A 87 2.77 2.62 -7.77
C TYR A 87 3.08 1.47 -8.74
N VAL A 88 4.25 1.48 -9.38
CA VAL A 88 4.67 0.37 -10.25
C VAL A 88 4.87 -0.91 -9.45
N PHE A 89 5.54 -0.84 -8.30
CA PHE A 89 5.69 -1.99 -7.42
C PHE A 89 4.34 -2.48 -6.87
N GLU A 90 3.48 -1.56 -6.44
CA GLU A 90 2.11 -1.86 -6.01
C GLU A 90 1.36 -2.66 -7.08
N ALA A 91 1.30 -2.15 -8.32
CA ALA A 91 0.66 -2.86 -9.43
C ALA A 91 1.32 -4.23 -9.71
N GLY A 92 2.65 -4.31 -9.66
CA GLY A 92 3.40 -5.54 -9.84
C GLY A 92 3.04 -6.61 -8.82
N PHE A 93 3.01 -6.27 -7.52
CA PHE A 93 2.65 -7.20 -6.46
C PHE A 93 1.18 -7.61 -6.51
N PHE A 94 0.29 -6.70 -6.93
CA PHE A 94 -1.12 -7.04 -7.15
C PHE A 94 -1.30 -8.08 -8.27
N ILE A 95 -0.62 -7.88 -9.41
CA ILE A 95 -0.65 -8.83 -10.53
C ILE A 95 -0.05 -10.18 -10.11
N LEU A 96 1.08 -10.18 -9.39
CA LEU A 96 1.73 -11.40 -8.90
C LEU A 96 0.84 -12.15 -7.89
N ALA A 97 0.14 -11.44 -7.01
CA ALA A 97 -0.83 -12.04 -6.11
C ALA A 97 -1.98 -12.68 -6.90
N GLY A 98 -2.54 -11.99 -7.90
CA GLY A 98 -3.57 -12.53 -8.78
C GLY A 98 -3.10 -13.78 -9.54
N TYR A 99 -1.89 -13.77 -10.08
CA TYR A 99 -1.28 -14.93 -10.74
C TYR A 99 -1.15 -16.12 -9.78
N LYS A 100 -0.66 -15.88 -8.55
CA LYS A 100 -0.57 -16.94 -7.52
C LYS A 100 -1.93 -17.48 -7.10
N LEU A 101 -2.96 -16.62 -7.04
CA LEU A 101 -4.32 -17.03 -6.72
C LEU A 101 -4.90 -17.96 -7.80
N LEU A 102 -4.67 -17.64 -9.08
CA LEU A 102 -5.13 -18.49 -10.19
C LEU A 102 -4.48 -19.89 -10.17
N HIS A 103 -3.20 -19.96 -9.80
CA HIS A 103 -2.46 -21.23 -9.71
C HIS A 103 -2.56 -21.90 -8.34
N LEU A 104 -3.33 -21.31 -7.41
CA LEU A 104 -3.50 -21.84 -6.05
C LEU A 104 -4.36 -23.12 -6.05
N PHE A 105 -5.30 -23.21 -7.01
CA PHE A 105 -6.27 -24.29 -7.14
C PHE A 105 -6.09 -25.12 -8.43
N GLY A 106 -5.19 -24.72 -9.32
CA GLY A 106 -4.94 -25.40 -10.60
C GLY A 106 -3.85 -26.48 -10.56
N GLY A 107 -3.49 -26.96 -9.37
CA GLY A 107 -2.41 -27.92 -9.15
C GLY A 107 -2.81 -29.40 -9.11
N ASP A 108 -4.09 -29.73 -9.31
CA ASP A 108 -4.61 -31.11 -9.21
C ASP A 108 -4.96 -31.73 -10.59
N ASP A 109 -4.58 -31.11 -11.71
CA ASP A 109 -4.91 -31.58 -13.07
C ASP A 109 -3.70 -32.07 -13.91
N GLU A 110 -2.62 -32.57 -13.28
CA GLU A 110 -1.59 -33.40 -13.96
C GLU A 110 -1.16 -34.62 -13.13
#